data_AF-A0A9K3PVF0-F1
#
_entry.id   AF-A0A9K3PVF0-F1
#
_cell.length_a   1.000
_cell.length_b   1.000
_cell.length_c   1.000
_cell.angle_alpha   90.00
_cell.angle_beta   90.00
_cell.angle_gamma   90.00
#
_symmetry.space_group_name_H-M   'P 1'
#
loop_
_entity.id
_entity.type
_entity.pdbx_description
1 polymer ?
#
loop_
_entity_poly.entity_id
_entity_poly.type
_entity_poly.pdbx_seq_one_letter_code
_entity_poly.pdbx_strand_id
1 'polypeptide(L)'
;MNSTLGDILRTLLREQPPATIVDAYGIIDNALASVIFALRSSINRTFGVSPGALVFQRDLFHPIPLMIGYNQIRTERQRIIDEKNRRANLRRRYHDYQPDDQVLILKYNPSKLEERALKVLSEYTAFIRMVRLQSKDAPMYWKE
;
A
#
# COMPACT_ATOMS: atom_id res chain seq x y z
N MET A 1 -0.36 10.06 -0.31
CA MET A 1 0.11 10.59 0.99
C MET A 1 1.40 11.40 0.80
N ASN A 2 2.49 10.79 0.34
CA ASN A 2 3.77 11.52 0.18
C ASN A 2 3.70 12.71 -0.80
N SER A 3 2.92 12.62 -1.88
CA SER A 3 2.69 13.75 -2.78
C SER A 3 1.93 14.89 -2.10
N THR A 4 0.78 14.58 -1.49
CA THR A 4 -0.09 15.55 -0.79
C THR A 4 0.63 16.30 0.32
N LEU A 5 1.46 15.60 1.11
CA LEU A 5 2.29 16.23 2.13
C LEU A 5 3.32 17.18 1.51
N GLY A 6 3.99 16.76 0.45
CA GLY A 6 4.95 17.61 -0.26
C GLY A 6 4.32 18.87 -0.84
N ASP A 7 3.12 18.77 -1.39
CA ASP A 7 2.40 19.92 -1.97
C ASP A 7 1.97 20.92 -0.88
N ILE A 8 1.40 20.43 0.23
CA ILE A 8 1.02 21.28 1.37
C ILE A 8 2.24 21.93 2.03
N LEU A 9 3.34 21.18 2.21
CA LEU A 9 4.57 21.75 2.76
C LEU A 9 5.14 22.83 1.84
N ARG A 10 5.13 22.61 0.51
CA ARG A 10 5.60 23.63 -0.44
C ARG A 10 4.77 24.91 -0.37
N THR A 11 3.46 24.82 -0.20
CA THR A 11 2.61 26.01 -0.03
C THR A 11 2.89 26.71 1.29
N LEU A 12 2.95 25.98 2.41
CA LEU A 12 3.18 26.56 3.73
C LEU A 12 4.57 27.21 3.85
N LEU A 13 5.61 26.56 3.34
CA LEU A 13 6.98 27.10 3.36
C LEU A 13 7.13 28.35 2.47
N ARG A 14 6.31 28.48 1.42
CA ARG A 14 6.32 29.65 0.54
C ARG A 14 5.60 30.83 1.16
N GLU A 15 4.49 30.60 1.85
CA GLU A 15 3.73 31.65 2.54
C GLU A 15 4.44 32.14 3.80
N GLN A 16 4.99 31.21 4.58
CA GLN A 16 5.58 31.50 5.89
C GLN A 16 6.90 30.72 6.04
N PRO A 17 8.02 31.26 5.53
CA PRO A 17 9.32 30.64 5.73
C PRO A 17 9.69 30.68 7.22
N PRO A 18 10.10 29.55 7.84
CA PRO A 18 10.41 29.52 9.26
C PRO A 18 11.68 30.31 9.57
N ALA A 19 11.61 31.21 10.54
CA ALA A 19 12.78 31.93 11.05
C ALA A 19 13.47 31.16 12.20
N THR A 20 12.68 30.40 12.97
CA THR A 20 13.16 29.63 14.12
C THR A 20 12.80 28.14 13.98
N ILE A 21 13.53 27.28 14.69
CA ILE A 21 13.22 25.84 14.79
C ILE A 21 11.81 25.60 15.35
N VAL A 22 11.36 26.42 16.31
CA VAL A 22 10.00 26.35 16.88
C VAL A 22 8.94 26.58 15.79
N ASP A 23 9.15 27.58 14.93
CA ASP A 23 8.25 27.88 13.81
C ASP A 23 8.21 26.70 12.82
N ALA A 24 9.36 26.07 12.57
CA ALA A 24 9.44 24.89 11.71
C ALA A 24 8.62 23.71 12.26
N TYR A 25 8.64 23.47 13.58
CA TYR A 25 7.77 22.46 14.20
C TYR A 25 6.29 22.80 14.02
N GLY A 26 5.90 24.06 14.24
CA GLY A 26 4.53 24.51 14.03
C GLY A 26 4.05 24.34 12.58
N ILE A 27 4.90 24.60 11.60
CA ILE A 27 4.60 24.37 10.18
C ILE A 27 4.39 22.87 9.90
N ILE A 28 5.23 21.99 10.45
CA ILE A 28 5.10 20.55 10.27
C ILE A 28 3.78 20.05 10.87
N ASP A 29 3.44 20.47 12.08
CA ASP A 29 2.20 20.06 12.74
C ASP A 29 0.97 20.54 11.95
N ASN A 30 0.98 21.78 11.49
CA ASN A 30 -0.07 22.33 10.62
C ASN A 30 -0.17 21.58 9.30
N ALA A 31 0.96 21.23 8.68
CA ALA A 31 1.00 20.46 7.46
C ALA A 31 0.41 19.06 7.67
N LEU A 32 0.80 18.37 8.75
CA LEU A 32 0.30 17.05 9.08
C LEU A 32 -1.22 17.08 9.35
N ALA A 33 -1.70 18.04 10.15
CA ALA A 33 -3.12 18.21 10.40
C ALA A 33 -3.91 18.44 9.10
N SER A 34 -3.39 19.30 8.23
CA SER A 34 -3.99 19.61 6.92
C SER A 34 -4.01 18.42 5.98
N VAL A 35 -2.90 17.66 5.90
CA VAL A 35 -2.80 16.44 5.09
C VAL A 35 -3.80 15.39 5.57
N ILE A 36 -3.87 15.18 6.88
CA ILE A 36 -4.77 14.21 7.47
C ILE A 36 -6.23 14.59 7.17
N PHE A 37 -6.57 15.87 7.29
CA PHE A 37 -7.89 16.37 6.92
C PHE A 37 -8.18 16.14 5.44
N ALA A 38 -7.27 16.53 4.55
CA ALA A 38 -7.41 16.36 3.10
C ALA A 38 -7.56 14.89 2.69
N LEU A 39 -6.81 13.97 3.32
CA LEU A 39 -6.92 12.53 3.05
C LEU A 39 -8.27 11.95 3.49
N ARG A 40 -8.87 12.48 4.57
CA ARG A 40 -10.17 12.05 5.07
C ARG A 40 -11.34 12.62 4.29
N SER A 41 -11.20 13.83 3.74
CA SER A 41 -12.24 14.52 2.98
C SER A 41 -12.17 14.28 1.47
N SER A 42 -11.02 13.86 0.93
CA SER A 42 -10.86 13.55 -0.50
C SER A 42 -11.60 12.26 -0.88
N ILE A 43 -12.27 12.29 -2.04
CA ILE A 43 -13.03 11.16 -2.58
C ILE A 43 -12.07 10.06 -3.03
N ASN A 44 -12.25 8.85 -2.50
CA ASN A 44 -11.47 7.69 -2.92
C ASN A 44 -12.09 7.04 -4.15
N ARG A 45 -11.31 6.85 -5.22
CA ARG A 45 -11.76 6.19 -6.46
C ARG A 45 -12.34 4.79 -6.25
N THR A 46 -11.88 4.06 -5.24
CA THR A 46 -12.31 2.68 -4.94
C THR A 46 -13.70 2.65 -4.33
N PHE A 47 -14.07 3.67 -3.55
CA PHE A 47 -15.34 3.70 -2.80
C PHE A 47 -16.34 4.70 -3.37
N GLY A 48 -15.88 5.67 -4.18
CA GLY A 48 -16.70 6.77 -4.68
C GLY A 48 -17.07 7.82 -3.60
N VAL A 49 -16.64 7.61 -2.36
CA VAL A 49 -16.92 8.49 -1.21
C VAL A 49 -15.63 8.83 -0.46
N SER A 50 -15.66 9.89 0.35
CA SER A 50 -14.53 10.24 1.22
C SER A 50 -14.42 9.25 2.40
N PRO A 51 -13.22 8.88 2.85
CA PRO A 51 -13.05 7.96 3.97
C PRO A 51 -13.71 8.46 5.27
N GLY A 52 -13.66 9.76 5.53
CA GLY A 52 -14.33 10.35 6.69
C GLY A 52 -15.85 10.21 6.59
N ALA A 53 -16.43 10.44 5.41
CA ALA A 53 -17.86 10.25 5.20
C ALA A 53 -18.29 8.79 5.35
N LEU A 54 -17.44 7.85 4.92
CA LEU A 54 -17.69 6.41 5.07
C LEU A 54 -17.80 5.97 6.53
N VAL A 55 -17.00 6.57 7.42
CA VAL A 55 -16.97 6.25 8.85
C VAL A 55 -18.09 6.96 9.60
N PHE A 56 -18.29 8.25 9.36
CA PHE A 56 -19.24 9.08 10.12
C PHE A 56 -20.64 9.15 9.51
N GLN A 57 -20.85 8.51 8.35
CA GLN A 57 -22.12 8.46 7.60
C GLN A 57 -22.71 9.84 7.31
N ARG A 58 -21.84 10.85 7.17
CA ARG A 58 -22.18 12.25 6.89
C ARG A 58 -21.07 12.92 6.11
N ASP A 59 -21.38 13.99 5.38
CA ASP A 59 -20.35 14.78 4.71
C ASP A 59 -19.40 15.45 5.72
N LEU A 60 -18.12 15.63 5.34
CA LEU A 60 -17.11 16.23 6.22
C LEU A 60 -17.22 17.76 6.30
N PHE A 61 -17.77 18.40 5.27
CA PHE A 61 -17.91 19.85 5.19
C PHE A 61 -19.32 20.32 5.55
N HIS A 62 -20.32 19.52 5.20
CA HIS A 62 -21.74 19.85 5.41
C HIS A 62 -22.39 18.85 6.37
N PRO A 63 -23.35 19.28 7.20
CA PRO A 63 -24.10 18.39 8.10
C PRO A 63 -25.17 17.60 7.34
N ILE A 64 -24.81 17.01 6.20
CA ILE A 64 -25.72 16.24 5.34
C ILE A 64 -25.45 14.75 5.57
N PRO A 65 -26.45 13.95 5.95
CA PRO A 65 -26.29 12.51 6.10
C PRO A 65 -26.03 11.85 4.74
N LEU A 66 -25.15 10.85 4.72
CA LEU A 66 -24.82 10.09 3.52
C LEU A 66 -25.28 8.64 3.69
N MET A 67 -26.18 8.20 2.78
CA MET A 67 -26.57 6.81 2.69
C MET A 67 -25.55 6.06 1.82
N ILE A 68 -24.86 5.10 2.43
CA ILE A 68 -23.76 4.39 1.78
C ILE A 68 -24.09 2.91 1.61
N GLY A 69 -24.11 2.45 0.36
CA GLY A 69 -24.29 1.05 0.01
C GLY A 69 -23.01 0.24 0.24
N TYR A 70 -22.78 -0.24 1.47
CA TYR A 70 -21.57 -1.02 1.79
C TYR A 70 -21.37 -2.26 0.90
N ASN A 71 -22.46 -2.90 0.48
CA ASN A 71 -22.41 -4.04 -0.45
C ASN A 71 -21.84 -3.64 -1.81
N GLN A 72 -22.25 -2.48 -2.34
CA GLN A 72 -21.73 -1.96 -3.62
C GLN A 72 -20.24 -1.63 -3.50
N ILE A 73 -19.83 -1.00 -2.40
CA ILE A 73 -18.41 -0.70 -2.13
C ILE A 73 -17.59 -1.99 -2.04
N ARG A 74 -18.11 -3.03 -1.37
CA ARG A 74 -17.43 -4.33 -1.26
C ARG A 74 -17.25 -4.98 -2.64
N THR A 75 -18.29 -4.99 -3.46
CA THR A 75 -18.22 -5.53 -4.82
C THR A 75 -17.23 -4.77 -5.69
N GLU A 76 -17.21 -3.44 -5.63
CA GLU A 76 -16.27 -2.63 -6.41
C GLU A 76 -14.82 -2.82 -5.95
N ARG A 77 -14.59 -2.91 -4.63
CA ARG A 77 -13.27 -3.26 -4.07
C ARG A 77 -12.80 -4.61 -4.61
N GLN A 78 -13.66 -5.62 -4.59
CA GLN A 78 -13.33 -6.95 -5.07
C GLN A 78 -12.98 -6.91 -6.56
N ARG A 79 -13.80 -6.24 -7.38
CA ARG A 79 -13.55 -6.05 -8.81
C ARG A 79 -12.18 -5.42 -9.10
N ILE A 80 -11.81 -4.39 -8.34
CA ILE A 80 -10.51 -3.71 -8.49
C ILE A 80 -9.35 -4.65 -8.07
N ILE A 81 -9.52 -5.42 -6.99
CA ILE A 81 -8.54 -6.41 -6.54
C ILE A 81 -8.35 -7.48 -7.62
N ASP A 82 -9.43 -8.03 -8.14
CA ASP A 82 -9.40 -9.09 -9.15
C ASP A 82 -8.74 -8.61 -10.44
N GLU A 83 -9.05 -7.40 -10.91
CA GLU A 83 -8.41 -6.83 -12.10
C GLU A 83 -6.92 -6.55 -11.87
N LYS A 84 -6.53 -6.07 -10.69
CA LYS A 84 -5.11 -5.90 -10.34
C LYS A 84 -4.38 -7.24 -10.28
N ASN A 85 -4.99 -8.25 -9.67
CA ASN A 85 -4.45 -9.61 -9.61
C ASN A 85 -4.31 -10.21 -11.00
N ARG A 86 -5.31 -10.05 -11.87
CA ARG A 86 -5.26 -10.48 -13.28
C ARG A 86 -4.07 -9.83 -14.00
N ARG A 87 -3.93 -8.50 -13.90
CA ARG A 87 -2.79 -7.77 -14.52
C ARG A 87 -1.44 -8.21 -13.96
N ALA A 88 -1.34 -8.42 -12.66
CA ALA A 88 -0.12 -8.88 -12.02
C ALA A 88 0.25 -10.31 -12.46
N ASN A 89 -0.74 -11.21 -12.52
CA ASN A 89 -0.57 -12.59 -12.96
C ASN A 89 -0.20 -12.68 -14.44
N LEU A 90 -0.77 -11.86 -15.32
CA LEU A 90 -0.39 -11.77 -16.73
C LEU A 90 1.09 -11.39 -16.95
N ARG A 91 1.68 -10.65 -16.00
CA ARG A 91 3.11 -10.29 -16.05
C ARG A 91 4.02 -11.37 -15.46
N ARG A 92 3.47 -12.40 -14.79
CA ARG A 92 4.28 -13.48 -14.24
C ARG A 92 4.77 -14.37 -15.38
N ARG A 93 6.07 -14.62 -15.41
CA ARG A 93 6.65 -15.68 -16.22
C ARG A 93 6.57 -16.96 -15.42
N TYR A 94 5.88 -17.95 -15.97
CA TYR A 94 5.78 -19.26 -15.36
C TYR A 94 7.12 -19.99 -15.51
N HIS A 95 7.62 -20.56 -14.42
CA HIS A 95 8.79 -21.42 -14.41
C HIS A 95 8.59 -22.51 -13.36
N ASP A 96 8.56 -23.76 -13.81
CA ASP A 96 8.50 -24.92 -12.92
C ASP A 96 9.91 -25.31 -12.50
N TYR A 97 10.27 -24.94 -11.28
CA TYR A 97 11.58 -25.26 -10.72
C TYR A 97 11.75 -26.76 -10.50
N GLN A 98 12.81 -27.32 -11.08
CA GLN A 98 13.19 -28.72 -11.01
C GLN A 98 14.25 -28.97 -9.94
N PRO A 99 14.54 -30.24 -9.61
CA PRO A 99 15.73 -30.58 -8.83
C PRO A 99 16.96 -29.95 -9.45
N ASP A 100 17.88 -29.47 -8.62
CA ASP A 100 19.18 -28.95 -9.04
C ASP A 100 19.16 -27.62 -9.82
N ASP A 101 17.99 -27.01 -10.03
CA ASP A 101 17.88 -25.64 -10.55
C ASP A 101 18.50 -24.64 -9.56
N GLN A 102 19.37 -23.77 -10.09
CA GLN A 102 19.91 -22.67 -9.32
C GLN A 102 18.85 -21.58 -9.11
N VAL A 103 18.56 -21.28 -7.86
CA VAL A 103 17.64 -20.21 -7.48
C VAL A 103 18.39 -19.06 -6.80
N LEU A 104 17.91 -17.85 -7.05
CA LEU A 104 18.37 -16.65 -6.38
C LEU A 104 17.47 -16.37 -5.18
N ILE A 105 18.08 -16.21 -4.00
CA ILE A 105 17.37 -15.81 -2.79
C ILE A 105 17.48 -14.30 -2.65
N LEU A 106 16.34 -13.61 -2.54
CA LEU A 106 16.30 -12.16 -2.34
C LEU A 106 16.95 -11.80 -1.00
N LYS A 107 17.97 -10.93 -1.04
CA LYS A 107 18.62 -10.39 0.16
C LYS A 107 17.68 -9.40 0.83
N TYR A 108 17.48 -9.53 2.14
CA TYR A 108 16.68 -8.58 2.92
C TYR A 108 17.47 -7.28 3.15
N ASN A 109 16.85 -6.15 2.84
CA ASN A 109 17.38 -4.79 3.03
C ASN A 109 18.84 -4.57 2.54
N PRO A 110 19.14 -4.76 1.24
CA PRO A 110 20.47 -4.52 0.69
C PRO A 110 20.82 -3.03 0.73
N SER A 111 22.07 -2.71 1.05
CA SER A 111 22.57 -1.33 0.95
C SER A 111 22.65 -0.87 -0.52
N LYS A 112 22.90 0.42 -0.73
CA LYS A 112 23.01 0.99 -2.07
C LYS A 112 24.20 0.33 -2.81
N LEU A 113 23.93 -0.15 -4.02
CA LEU A 113 24.86 -0.91 -4.89
C LEU A 113 25.23 -2.32 -4.42
N GLU A 114 24.63 -2.83 -3.34
CA GLU A 114 24.83 -4.23 -2.95
C GLU A 114 24.02 -5.20 -3.82
N GLU A 115 24.51 -6.43 -3.90
CA GLU A 115 23.79 -7.53 -4.52
C GLU A 115 22.44 -7.76 -3.81
N ARG A 116 21.37 -7.78 -4.61
CA ARG A 116 19.99 -7.97 -4.14
C ARG A 116 19.56 -9.43 -4.07
N ALA A 117 20.41 -10.33 -4.55
CA ALA A 117 20.11 -11.73 -4.74
C ALA A 117 21.36 -12.55 -4.43
N LEU A 118 21.26 -13.43 -3.44
CA LEU A 118 22.32 -14.36 -3.09
C LEU A 118 22.23 -15.58 -4.01
N LYS A 119 23.36 -15.97 -4.61
CA LYS A 119 23.49 -17.27 -5.28
C LYS A 119 23.63 -18.35 -4.21
N VAL A 120 22.75 -19.34 -4.22
CA VAL A 120 22.95 -20.54 -3.42
C VAL A 120 24.02 -21.37 -4.11
N LEU A 121 25.24 -21.39 -3.56
CA LEU A 121 26.25 -22.37 -3.93
C LEU A 121 25.87 -23.68 -3.22
N SER A 122 25.54 -24.70 -4.03
CA SER A 122 25.52 -26.13 -3.65
C SER A 122 26.56 -26.41 -2.57
N GLU A 123 26.24 -27.00 -1.41
CA GLU A 123 25.99 -28.45 -1.26
C GLU A 123 24.98 -28.83 -0.13
N TYR A 124 24.47 -27.89 0.68
CA TYR A 124 23.72 -28.22 1.91
C TYR A 124 22.21 -27.94 1.90
N THR A 125 21.58 -27.76 0.73
CA THR A 125 20.18 -27.28 0.66
C THR A 125 19.21 -28.26 -0.02
N ALA A 126 19.44 -29.57 0.13
CA ALA A 126 18.47 -30.58 -0.29
C ALA A 126 17.14 -30.52 0.49
N PHE A 127 17.07 -29.78 1.60
CA PHE A 127 15.93 -29.79 2.55
C PHE A 127 14.86 -28.70 2.35
N ILE A 128 15.10 -27.67 1.51
CA ILE A 128 14.06 -26.65 1.19
C ILE A 128 13.02 -27.18 0.18
N ARG A 129 13.24 -28.42 -0.27
CA ARG A 129 12.49 -29.11 -1.32
C ARG A 129 11.35 -29.93 -0.71
N MET A 130 10.24 -29.26 -0.35
CA MET A 130 8.85 -29.78 -0.44
C MET A 130 7.84 -28.99 0.41
N VAL A 131 8.27 -28.23 1.44
CA VAL A 131 7.30 -27.62 2.38
C VAL A 131 6.51 -26.44 1.77
N ARG A 132 6.97 -25.83 0.68
CA ARG A 132 6.32 -24.64 0.09
C ARG A 132 5.45 -24.91 -1.14
N LEU A 133 5.34 -26.16 -1.59
CA LEU A 133 4.50 -26.51 -2.74
C LEU A 133 3.06 -26.89 -2.36
N GLN A 134 2.79 -27.37 -1.14
CA GLN A 134 1.40 -27.73 -0.75
C GLN A 134 0.54 -26.57 -0.20
N SER A 135 1.10 -25.40 0.09
CA SER A 135 0.32 -24.32 0.74
C SER A 135 -0.36 -23.35 -0.24
N LYS A 136 -0.16 -23.47 -1.56
CA LYS A 136 -0.70 -22.51 -2.55
C LYS A 136 -2.06 -22.89 -3.12
N ASP A 137 -2.46 -24.15 -2.99
CA ASP A 137 -3.76 -24.64 -3.49
C ASP A 137 -4.82 -24.81 -2.38
N ALA A 138 -4.51 -24.41 -1.15
CA ALA A 138 -5.50 -24.34 -0.09
C ALA A 138 -6.38 -23.08 -0.30
N PRO A 139 -7.71 -23.20 -0.41
CA PRO A 139 -8.60 -22.04 -0.38
C PRO A 139 -8.34 -21.28 0.93
N MET A 140 -8.00 -19.99 0.80
CA MET A 140 -7.76 -19.08 1.91
C MET A 140 -9.11 -18.78 2.61
N TYR A 141 -9.61 -19.72 3.41
CA TYR A 141 -10.73 -19.49 4.30
C TYR A 141 -10.28 -18.58 5.44
N TRP A 142 -10.72 -17.34 5.42
CA TRP A 142 -10.76 -16.49 6.61
C TRP A 142 -11.86 -17.03 7.52
N LYS A 143 -11.49 -17.63 8.65
CA LYS A 143 -12.44 -17.77 9.77
C LYS A 143 -12.47 -16.45 10.53
N GLU A 144 -13.70 -15.99 10.77
CA GLU A 144 -14.06 -14.85 11.63
C GLU A 144 -13.52 -15.00 13.06
#